data_AF-A0A317GFQ3-F1
#
_entry.id   AF-A0A317GFQ3-F1
#
_cell.length_a   1.000
_cell.length_b   1.000
_cell.length_c   1.000
_cell.angle_alpha   90.00
_cell.angle_beta   90.00
_cell.angle_gamma   90.00
#
_symmetry.space_group_name_H-M   'P 1'
#
loop_
_entity.id
_entity.type
_entity.pdbx_description
1 polymer ?
#
loop_
_entity_poly.entity_id
_entity_poly.type
_entity_poly.pdbx_seq_one_letter_code
_entity_poly.pdbx_strand_id
1 'polypeptide(L)'
;MTRSEYELRMEVYQLQELDAEEKIAKIAFYNQLAQSTTGGKNPRAKYDKFDKLFNRQEQEYKIRKFFGDEYAVVGADGSKSPDLFAKRMKEFERLKKAGRIDKNAWKRVVNKGGGR
;
A
#
# COMPACT_ATOMS: atom_id res chain seq x y z
N MET A 1 1.76 -18.51 -16.87
CA MET A 1 1.57 -17.49 -15.82
C MET A 1 0.28 -17.80 -15.11
N THR A 2 0.31 -17.98 -13.78
CA THR A 2 -0.92 -18.18 -13.01
C THR A 2 -1.64 -16.84 -12.83
N ARG A 3 -2.95 -16.87 -12.57
CA ARG A 3 -3.72 -15.65 -12.29
C ARG A 3 -3.13 -14.84 -11.12
N SER A 4 -2.70 -15.55 -10.07
CA SER A 4 -2.06 -14.93 -8.90
C SER A 4 -0.71 -14.29 -9.23
N GLU A 5 0.11 -14.91 -10.08
CA GLU A 5 1.36 -14.29 -10.56
C GLU A 5 1.10 -13.02 -11.38
N TYR A 6 0.06 -13.02 -12.20
CA TYR A 6 -0.34 -11.86 -12.98
C TYR A 6 -0.80 -10.71 -12.07
N GLU A 7 -1.68 -10.99 -11.12
CA GLU A 7 -2.17 -10.01 -10.14
C GLU A 7 -1.00 -9.40 -9.34
N LEU A 8 -0.05 -10.21 -8.88
CA LEU A 8 1.14 -9.73 -8.17
C LEU A 8 2.04 -8.84 -9.05
N ARG A 9 2.24 -9.21 -10.32
CA ARG A 9 3.01 -8.38 -11.26
C ARG A 9 2.34 -7.04 -11.53
N MET A 10 1.01 -7.03 -11.64
CA MET A 10 0.23 -5.82 -11.84
C MET A 10 0.27 -4.92 -10.61
N GLU A 11 0.22 -5.49 -9.39
CA GLU A 11 0.42 -4.73 -8.15
C GLU A 11 1.79 -4.06 -8.11
N VAL A 12 2.86 -4.83 -8.38
CA VAL A 12 4.23 -4.29 -8.41
C VAL A 12 4.36 -3.18 -9.45
N TYR A 13 3.77 -3.36 -10.63
CA TYR A 13 3.78 -2.34 -11.68
C TYR A 13 3.11 -1.05 -11.21
N GLN A 14 1.93 -1.12 -10.58
CA GLN A 14 1.25 0.07 -10.06
C GLN A 14 2.05 0.77 -8.94
N LEU A 15 2.74 0.00 -8.09
CA LEU A 15 3.65 0.58 -7.09
C LEU A 15 4.84 1.30 -7.72
N GLN A 16 5.37 0.80 -8.85
CA GLN A 16 6.42 1.49 -9.60
C GLN A 16 5.92 2.77 -10.26
N GLU A 17 4.70 2.77 -10.79
CA GLU A 17 4.05 3.98 -11.29
C GLU A 17 3.85 5.00 -10.17
N LEU A 18 3.44 4.58 -8.98
CA LEU A 18 3.32 5.45 -7.81
C LEU A 18 4.63 6.16 -7.45
N ASP A 19 5.77 5.45 -7.53
CA ASP A 19 7.09 6.06 -7.30
C ASP A 19 7.43 7.12 -8.38
N ALA A 20 6.97 6.93 -9.62
CA ALA A 20 7.13 7.93 -10.67
C ALA A 20 6.23 9.15 -10.44
N GLU A 21 4.98 8.95 -10.04
CA GLU A 21 4.05 10.02 -9.67
C GLU A 21 4.59 10.85 -8.50
N GLU A 22 5.14 10.19 -7.47
CA GLU A 22 5.75 10.87 -6.32
C GLU A 22 6.90 11.79 -6.75
N LYS A 23 7.75 11.32 -7.69
CA LYS A 23 8.84 12.14 -8.24
C LYS A 23 8.31 13.37 -8.98
N ILE A 24 7.28 13.19 -9.81
CA ILE A 24 6.64 14.29 -10.54
C ILE A 24 6.02 15.29 -9.56
N ALA A 25 5.32 14.81 -8.53
CA ALA A 25 4.75 15.64 -7.49
C ALA A 25 5.83 16.43 -6.74
N LYS A 26 6.97 15.82 -6.41
CA LYS A 26 8.10 16.51 -5.76
C LYS A 26 8.62 17.64 -6.63
N ILE A 27 8.82 17.40 -7.92
CA ILE A 27 9.23 18.44 -8.87
C ILE A 27 8.22 19.59 -8.90
N ALA A 28 6.92 19.29 -8.98
CA ALA A 28 5.86 20.29 -8.96
C ALA A 28 5.85 21.11 -7.65
N PHE A 29 6.03 20.46 -6.50
CA PHE A 29 6.11 21.10 -5.20
C PHE A 29 7.30 22.06 -5.11
N TYR A 30 8.48 21.63 -5.55
CA TYR A 30 9.67 22.47 -5.55
C TYR A 30 9.56 23.64 -6.54
N ASN A 31 8.95 23.43 -7.71
CA ASN A 31 8.67 24.51 -8.64
C ASN A 31 7.75 25.57 -8.03
N GLN A 32 6.70 25.14 -7.32
CA GLN A 32 5.80 26.03 -6.60
C GLN A 32 6.54 26.82 -5.51
N LEU A 33 7.41 26.17 -4.73
CA LEU A 33 8.22 26.83 -3.71
C LEU A 33 9.18 27.87 -4.31
N ALA A 34 9.85 27.54 -5.41
CA ALA A 34 10.75 28.46 -6.11
C ALA A 34 10.00 29.72 -6.58
N GLN A 35 8.80 29.55 -7.17
CA GLN A 35 7.96 30.65 -7.63
C GLN A 35 7.34 31.49 -6.50
N SER A 36 7.16 30.90 -5.31
CA SER A 36 6.54 31.57 -4.16
C SER A 36 7.44 32.64 -3.52
N THR A 37 8.72 32.73 -3.91
CA THR A 37 9.73 33.57 -3.25
C THR A 37 10.19 34.81 -4.04
N THR A 38 9.74 34.99 -5.29
CA THR A 38 10.25 36.06 -6.16
C THR A 38 9.17 37.06 -6.61
N GLY A 39 9.05 38.17 -5.88
CA GLY A 39 8.66 39.48 -6.44
C GLY A 39 7.28 40.07 -6.09
N GLY A 40 7.30 41.28 -5.53
CA GLY A 40 6.20 42.28 -5.53
C GLY A 40 5.07 42.08 -4.52
N LYS A 41 4.24 41.05 -4.73
CA LYS A 41 3.10 40.69 -3.86
C LYS A 41 3.24 39.23 -3.41
N ASN A 42 4.35 38.88 -2.75
CA ASN A 42 4.67 37.57 -2.14
C ASN A 42 3.64 36.45 -2.39
N PRO A 43 3.69 35.79 -3.56
CA PRO A 43 2.79 34.69 -3.87
C PRO A 43 2.96 33.58 -2.83
N ARG A 44 1.90 33.30 -2.07
CA ARG A 44 1.93 32.23 -1.06
C ARG A 44 1.82 30.88 -1.75
N ALA A 45 2.67 29.94 -1.32
CA ALA A 45 2.58 28.56 -1.72
C ALA A 45 1.16 28.02 -1.44
N LYS A 46 0.51 27.44 -2.46
CA LYS A 46 -0.83 26.82 -2.35
C LYS A 46 -0.82 25.66 -1.34
N TYR A 47 0.26 24.87 -1.37
CA TYR A 47 0.54 23.81 -0.41
C TYR A 47 1.78 24.18 0.40
N ASP A 48 1.65 24.16 1.73
CA ASP A 48 2.72 24.41 2.70
C ASP A 48 3.54 23.15 3.02
N LYS A 49 2.98 21.97 2.75
CA LYS A 49 3.60 20.66 2.95
C LYS A 49 3.39 19.77 1.73
N PHE A 50 4.38 18.95 1.43
CA PHE A 50 4.33 18.00 0.32
C PHE A 50 3.15 17.02 0.48
N ASP A 51 2.92 16.51 1.68
CA ASP A 51 1.85 15.53 1.94
C ASP A 51 0.43 16.07 1.64
N LYS A 52 0.25 17.41 1.63
CA LYS A 52 -1.02 18.03 1.21
C LYS A 52 -1.18 18.10 -0.31
N LEU A 53 -0.07 18.10 -1.06
CA LEU A 53 -0.07 17.99 -2.51
C LEU A 53 -0.21 16.52 -2.94
N PHE A 54 0.52 15.62 -2.28
CA PHE A 54 0.58 14.21 -2.65
C PHE A 54 0.78 13.32 -1.42
N ASN A 55 -0.23 12.51 -1.09
CA ASN A 55 -0.17 11.55 0.00
C ASN A 55 0.14 10.14 -0.53
N ARG A 56 1.42 9.77 -0.53
CA ARG A 56 1.90 8.45 -1.00
C ARG A 56 1.25 7.30 -0.25
N GLN A 57 1.09 7.43 1.07
CA GLN A 57 0.55 6.36 1.92
C GLN A 57 -0.90 6.04 1.57
N GLU A 58 -1.70 7.07 1.29
CA GLU A 58 -3.10 6.89 0.89
C GLU A 58 -3.22 6.22 -0.49
N GLN A 59 -2.36 6.58 -1.44
CA GLN A 59 -2.36 5.97 -2.78
C GLN A 59 -1.85 4.52 -2.74
N GLU A 60 -0.77 4.26 -2.00
CA GLU A 60 -0.26 2.91 -1.78
C GLU A 60 -1.32 2.01 -1.11
N TYR A 61 -2.07 2.55 -0.14
CA TYR A 61 -3.19 1.84 0.48
C TYR A 61 -4.26 1.46 -0.55
N LYS A 62 -4.63 2.37 -1.46
CA LYS A 62 -5.64 2.09 -2.51
C LYS A 62 -5.18 0.99 -3.46
N ILE A 63 -3.90 1.00 -3.87
CA ILE A 63 -3.31 -0.01 -4.77
C ILE A 63 -3.33 -1.38 -4.09
N ARG A 64 -2.75 -1.49 -2.88
CA ARG A 64 -2.71 -2.76 -2.13
C ARG A 64 -4.10 -3.31 -1.83
N LYS A 65 -5.04 -2.43 -1.49
CA LYS A 65 -6.45 -2.80 -1.27
C LYS A 65 -7.11 -3.34 -2.55
N PHE A 66 -6.82 -2.76 -3.72
CA PHE A 66 -7.38 -3.20 -5.00
C PHE A 66 -6.97 -4.63 -5.35
N PHE A 67 -5.71 -5.01 -5.07
CA PHE A 67 -5.20 -6.38 -5.32
C PHE A 67 -5.52 -7.38 -4.20
N GLY A 68 -6.27 -6.96 -3.18
CA GLY A 68 -6.73 -7.85 -2.11
C GLY A 68 -5.68 -8.14 -1.04
N ASP A 69 -4.58 -7.37 -0.99
CA ASP A 69 -3.65 -7.41 0.14
C ASP A 69 -4.25 -6.63 1.32
N GLU A 70 -5.33 -7.18 1.89
CA GLU A 70 -5.97 -6.67 3.10
C GLU A 70 -5.07 -6.82 4.35
N TYR A 71 -3.96 -7.56 4.25
CA TYR A 71 -3.09 -7.89 5.38
C TYR A 71 -2.03 -6.82 5.66
N ALA A 72 -1.61 -6.04 4.66
CA ALA A 72 -0.39 -5.23 4.76
C ALA A 72 -0.58 -3.78 5.22
N VAL A 73 -1.80 -3.23 5.29
CA VAL A 73 -1.94 -1.77 5.40
C VAL A 73 -2.87 -1.35 6.53
N VAL A 74 -2.23 -0.92 7.63
CA VAL A 74 -2.86 -0.03 8.61
C VAL A 74 -3.33 1.20 7.83
N GLY A 75 -4.64 1.44 7.76
CA GLY A 75 -5.20 2.55 6.99
C GLY A 75 -4.55 3.88 7.38
N ALA A 76 -4.49 4.82 6.43
CA ALA A 76 -3.87 6.14 6.57
C ALA A 76 -4.34 6.93 7.82
N ASP A 77 -5.51 6.60 8.36
CA ASP A 77 -6.11 7.26 9.53
C ASP A 77 -5.72 6.64 10.88
N GLY A 78 -4.87 5.60 10.91
CA GLY A 78 -4.41 4.93 12.14
C GLY A 78 -5.52 4.27 12.98
N SER A 79 -6.79 4.38 12.58
CA SER A 79 -7.92 3.93 13.37
C SER A 79 -8.25 2.47 13.07
N LYS A 80 -7.83 1.63 14.03
CA LYS A 80 -8.37 0.32 14.45
C LYS A 80 -7.77 -0.97 13.83
N SER A 81 -6.53 -1.25 14.22
CA SER A 81 -5.95 -2.61 14.16
C SER A 81 -6.45 -3.63 15.22
N PRO A 82 -6.95 -3.25 16.42
CA PRO A 82 -7.38 -4.26 17.41
C PRO A 82 -8.68 -5.00 17.04
N ASP A 83 -9.68 -4.27 16.50
CA ASP A 83 -10.98 -4.83 16.13
C ASP A 83 -10.88 -5.79 14.92
N LEU A 84 -10.01 -5.46 13.97
CA LEU A 84 -9.78 -6.32 12.80
C LEU A 84 -9.07 -7.60 13.22
N PHE A 85 -8.02 -7.51 14.05
CA PHE A 85 -7.32 -8.68 14.57
C PHE A 85 -8.26 -9.61 15.36
N ALA A 86 -9.09 -9.05 16.25
CA ALA A 86 -10.07 -9.82 17.02
C ALA A 86 -11.11 -10.52 16.13
N LYS A 87 -11.61 -9.85 15.08
CA LYS A 87 -12.51 -10.46 14.08
C LYS A 87 -11.83 -11.60 13.32
N ARG A 88 -10.58 -11.42 12.90
CA ARG A 88 -9.80 -12.43 12.16
C ARG A 88 -9.45 -13.63 13.04
N MET A 89 -9.11 -13.43 14.31
CA MET A 89 -8.88 -14.52 15.26
C MET A 89 -10.13 -15.38 15.46
N LYS A 90 -11.31 -14.76 15.56
CA LYS A 90 -12.58 -15.49 15.62
C LYS A 90 -12.82 -16.33 14.37
N GLU A 91 -12.57 -15.76 13.19
CA GLU A 91 -12.74 -16.45 11.92
C GLU A 91 -11.73 -17.60 11.74
N PHE A 92 -10.49 -17.39 12.16
CA PHE A 92 -9.46 -18.42 12.20
C PHE A 92 -9.86 -19.60 13.11
N GLU A 93 -10.30 -19.33 14.33
CA GLU A 93 -10.77 -20.39 15.24
C GLU A 93 -12.00 -21.13 14.68
N ARG A 94 -12.92 -20.43 13.99
CA ARG A 94 -14.06 -21.05 13.29
C ARG A 94 -13.60 -22.02 12.20
N LEU A 95 -12.73 -21.58 11.32
CA LEU A 95 -12.21 -22.37 10.21
C LEU A 95 -11.32 -23.55 10.68
N LYS A 96 -10.57 -23.35 11.77
CA LYS A 96 -9.80 -24.39 12.46
C LYS A 96 -10.71 -25.45 13.07
N LYS A 97 -11.79 -25.06 13.74
CA LYS A 97 -12.80 -26.00 14.29
C LYS A 97 -13.51 -26.78 13.18
N ALA A 98 -13.76 -26.14 12.03
CA ALA A 98 -14.35 -26.77 10.85
C ALA A 98 -13.37 -27.69 10.07
N GLY A 99 -12.11 -27.79 10.49
CA GLY A 99 -11.09 -28.62 9.81
C GLY A 99 -10.67 -28.11 8.43
N ARG A 100 -11.00 -26.86 8.07
CA ARG A 100 -10.72 -26.28 6.74
C ARG A 100 -9.38 -25.54 6.67
N ILE A 101 -8.61 -25.52 7.76
CA ILE A 101 -7.27 -24.93 7.83
C ILE A 101 -6.22 -26.05 7.89
N ASP A 102 -5.37 -26.11 6.87
CA ASP A 102 -4.15 -26.90 6.92
C ASP A 102 -3.00 -26.09 7.53
N LYS A 103 -2.65 -26.42 8.77
CA LYS A 103 -1.57 -25.78 9.54
C LYS A 103 -0.17 -26.05 8.97
N ASN A 104 -0.01 -27.04 8.10
CA ASN A 104 1.25 -27.43 7.48
C ASN A 104 1.35 -27.02 6.00
N ALA A 105 0.37 -26.28 5.48
CA ALA A 105 0.36 -25.84 4.09
C ALA A 105 1.65 -25.09 3.70
N TRP A 106 2.17 -24.26 4.59
CA TRP A 106 3.41 -23.50 4.37
C TRP A 106 4.64 -24.40 4.18
N LYS A 107 4.73 -25.55 4.87
CA LYS A 107 5.84 -26.51 4.72
C LYS A 107 5.87 -27.15 3.32
N ARG A 108 4.69 -27.32 2.70
CA ARG A 108 4.56 -27.87 1.34
C ARG A 108 5.04 -26.88 0.27
N VAL A 109 4.94 -25.58 0.54
CA VAL A 109 5.45 -24.52 -0.34
C VAL A 109 6.98 -24.44 -0.26
N VAL A 110 7.56 -24.51 0.94
CA VAL A 110 9.03 -24.50 1.13
C VAL A 110 9.71 -25.67 0.40
N ASN A 111 9.10 -26.87 0.43
CA ASN A 111 9.67 -28.04 -0.24
C ASN A 111 9.58 -28.02 -1.77
N LYS A 112 8.72 -27.19 -2.37
CA LYS A 112 8.62 -27.06 -3.84
C LYS A 112 9.63 -26.09 -4.45
N GLY A 113 10.28 -25.24 -3.64
CA GLY A 113 11.33 -24.32 -4.08
C GLY A 113 12.76 -24.82 -3.87
N GLY A 114 12.94 -26.03 -3.33
CA GLY A 114 14.24 -26.63 -2.99
C GLY A 114 14.66 -27.81 -3.88
N GLY A 115 14.05 -27.98 -5.05
CA GLY A 115 14.50 -28.94 -6.06
C GLY A 115 15.54 -28.29 -6.97
N ARG A 116 16.78 -28.72 -6.83
CA ARG A 116 17.83 -28.57 -7.86
C ARG A 116 17.40 -29.19 -9.18
#